data_AF-I5C643-F1
#
_entry.id   AF-I5C643-F1
#
_cell.length_a   1.000
_cell.length_b   1.000
_cell.length_c   1.000
_cell.angle_alpha   90.00
_cell.angle_beta   90.00
_cell.angle_gamma   90.00
#
_symmetry.space_group_name_H-M   'P 1'
#
loop_
_entity.id
_entity.type
_entity.pdbx_description
1 polymer ?
#
loop_
_entity_poly.entity_id
_entity_poly.type
_entity_poly.pdbx_seq_one_letter_code
_entity_poly.pdbx_strand_id
1 'polypeptide(L)' 'MKPRYEIILDPSELWTVWDNLLNEPAMIGMTIVAGISKSEAEDACYVLNEVEKRRLAREERKKVANS' A
#
# COMPACT_ATOMS: atom_id res chain seq x y z
N MET A 1 -9.27 -5.27 10.39
CA MET A 1 -8.66 -3.97 10.05
C MET A 1 -8.54 -3.90 8.54
N LYS A 2 -8.99 -2.83 7.89
CA LYS A 2 -8.84 -2.67 6.43
C LYS A 2 -7.34 -2.57 6.09
N PRO A 3 -6.82 -3.21 5.03
CA PRO A 3 -5.45 -2.97 4.58
C PRO A 3 -5.25 -1.49 4.24
N ARG A 4 -4.03 -0.97 4.42
CA ARG A 4 -3.70 0.42 4.08
C ARG A 4 -3.82 0.63 2.57
N TYR A 5 -3.29 -0.30 1.79
CA TYR A 5 -3.29 -0.19 0.33
C TYR A 5 -4.36 -1.09 -0.27
N GLU A 6 -5.07 -0.57 -1.28
CA GLU A 6 -6.02 -1.32 -2.10
C GLU A 6 -5.86 -0.96 -3.57
N ILE A 7 -6.35 -1.80 -4.48
CA ILE A 7 -6.37 -1.49 -5.90
C ILE A 7 -7.73 -0.88 -6.26
N ILE A 8 -7.70 0.18 -7.06
CA ILE A 8 -8.90 0.82 -7.62
C ILE A 8 -8.76 0.87 -9.14
N LEU A 9 -9.85 0.64 -9.85
CA LEU A 9 -9.95 0.84 -11.29
C LEU A 9 -10.28 2.32 -11.54
N ASP A 10 -9.43 3.00 -12.30
CA ASP A 10 -9.66 4.39 -12.69
C ASP A 10 -10.54 4.48 -13.95
N PRO A 11 -11.09 5.67 -14.28
CA PRO A 11 -11.90 5.87 -15.49
C PRO A 11 -11.17 5.66 -16.82
N SER A 12 -9.84 5.54 -16.82
CA SER A 12 -9.03 5.23 -18.00
C SER A 12 -8.87 3.73 -18.24
N GLU A 13 -9.60 2.89 -17.50
CA GLU A 13 -9.51 1.42 -17.53
C GLU A 13 -8.14 0.89 -17.09
N LEU A 14 -7.38 1.69 -16.35
CA LEU A 14 -6.11 1.31 -15.75
C LEU A 14 -6.23 1.26 -14.23
N TRP A 15 -5.30 0.53 -13.61
CA TRP A 15 -5.34 0.28 -12.18
C TRP A 15 -4.39 1.21 -11.43
N THR A 16 -4.84 1.62 -10.25
CA THR A 16 -4.08 2.44 -9.30
C THR A 16 -4.04 1.74 -7.96
N VAL A 17 -2.87 1.72 -7.32
CA VAL A 17 -2.79 1.36 -5.90
C VAL A 17 -3.11 2.61 -5.08
N TRP A 18 -4.16 2.57 -4.28
CA TRP A 18 -4.64 3.66 -3.44
C TRP A 18 -4.14 3.50 -2.00
N ASP A 19 -3.59 4.56 -1.42
CA ASP A 19 -3.25 4.61 0.00
C ASP A 19 -4.44 5.16 0.79
N ASN A 20 -5.15 4.28 1.53
CA ASN A 20 -6.30 4.67 2.34
C ASN A 20 -5.95 5.57 3.54
N LEU A 21 -4.69 5.55 3.99
CA LEU A 21 -4.28 6.39 5.12
C LEU A 21 -4.08 7.83 4.68
N LEU A 22 -3.47 8.03 3.51
CA LEU A 22 -3.17 9.35 2.96
C LEU A 22 -4.27 9.86 2.01
N ASN A 23 -5.16 8.96 1.59
CA ASN A 23 -6.24 9.22 0.64
C ASN A 23 -5.73 9.79 -0.70
N GLU A 24 -4.68 9.17 -1.23
CA GLU A 24 -4.01 9.52 -2.48
C GLU A 24 -3.45 8.26 -3.17
N PRO A 25 -3.04 8.35 -4.45
CA PRO A 25 -2.31 7.27 -5.11
C PRO A 25 -1.02 6.93 -4.36
N ALA A 26 -0.77 5.63 -4.17
CA ALA A 26 0.43 5.17 -3.50
C ALA A 26 1.70 5.52 -4.31
N MET A 27 2.78 5.80 -3.59
CA MET A 27 4.09 6.06 -4.16
C MET A 27 5.12 5.01 -3.75
N ILE A 28 5.95 4.59 -4.71
CA ILE A 28 7.18 3.83 -4.46
C ILE A 28 8.36 4.75 -4.83
N GLY A 29 9.10 5.20 -3.82
CA GLY A 29 10.13 6.22 -4.01
C GLY A 29 9.49 7.53 -4.49
N MET A 30 9.79 7.92 -5.73
CA MET A 30 9.24 9.11 -6.40
C MET A 30 8.21 8.76 -7.50
N THR A 31 7.83 7.49 -7.62
CA THR A 31 6.96 7.01 -8.70
C THR A 31 5.58 6.70 -8.16
N ILE A 32 4.55 7.25 -8.81
CA ILE A 32 3.15 6.95 -8.53
C ILE A 32 2.81 5.57 -9.09
N VAL A 33 2.14 4.74 -8.31
CA VAL A 33 1.71 3.39 -8.70
C VAL A 33 0.29 3.47 -9.29
N ALA A 34 0.20 4.04 -10.49
CA ALA A 34 -1.05 4.28 -11.23
C ALA A 34 -0.84 4.08 -12.73
N GLY A 35 -1.93 3.94 -13.49
CA GLY A 35 -1.86 3.75 -14.94
C GLY A 35 -1.24 2.41 -15.34
N ILE A 36 -1.33 1.40 -14.46
CA ILE A 36 -0.71 0.08 -14.64
C ILE A 36 -1.76 -1.00 -14.88
N SER A 37 -1.33 -2.17 -15.35
CA SER A 37 -2.22 -3.32 -15.50
C SER A 37 -2.73 -3.82 -14.15
N LYS A 38 -3.81 -4.59 -14.18
CA LYS A 38 -4.38 -5.20 -12.97
C LYS A 38 -3.36 -6.08 -12.23
N SER A 39 -2.61 -6.90 -12.96
CA SER A 39 -1.61 -7.79 -12.38
C SER A 39 -0.50 -7.01 -11.69
N GLU A 40 0.00 -5.95 -12.30
CA GLU A 40 1.02 -5.09 -11.69
C GLU A 40 0.48 -4.39 -10.43
N ALA A 41 -0.78 -3.94 -10.46
CA ALA A 41 -1.42 -3.33 -9.29
C ALA A 41 -1.62 -4.34 -8.15
N GLU A 42 -2.01 -5.58 -8.44
CA GLU A 42 -2.14 -6.66 -7.47
C GLU A 42 -0.80 -6.97 -6.80
N ASP A 43 0.27 -7.13 -7.59
CA ASP A 43 1.63 -7.39 -7.09
C ASP A 43 2.16 -6.23 -6.23
N ALA A 44 2.02 -4.99 -6.71
CA ALA A 44 2.45 -3.81 -5.96
C ALA A 44 1.67 -3.63 -4.66
N CYS A 45 0.34 -3.82 -4.70
CA CYS A 45 -0.53 -3.74 -3.53
C CYS A 45 -0.18 -4.80 -2.48
N TYR A 46 0.11 -6.03 -2.92
CA TYR A 46 0.57 -7.10 -2.03
C TYR A 46 1.87 -6.71 -1.31
N VAL A 47 2.88 -6.28 -2.06
CA VAL A 47 4.19 -5.89 -1.50
C VAL A 47 4.06 -4.75 -0.50
N LEU A 48 3.32 -3.69 -0.84
CA LEU A 48 3.13 -2.54 0.03
C LEU A 48 2.43 -2.90 1.34
N ASN A 49 1.40 -3.75 1.28
CA ASN A 49 0.72 -4.23 2.47
C ASN A 49 1.62 -5.15 3.33
N GLU A 50 2.47 -5.99 2.74
CA GLU A 50 3.44 -6.79 3.50
C GLU A 50 4.52 -5.95 4.17
N VAL A 51 5.01 -4.89 3.50
CA VAL A 51 5.94 -3.93 4.10
C VAL A 51 5.30 -3.24 5.30
N GLU A 52 4.05 -2.80 5.16
CA GLU A 52 3.29 -2.15 6.24
C GLU A 52 3.07 -3.08 7.43
N LYS A 53 2.66 -4.34 7.21
CA LYS A 53 2.54 -5.35 8.27
C LYS A 53 3.84 -5.52 9.05
N ARG A 54 4.97 -5.60 8.35
CA ARG A 54 6.30 -5.72 8.99
C ARG A 54 6.67 -4.45 9.76
N ARG A 55 6.29 -3.26 9.28
CA ARG A 55 6.49 -1.99 10.01
C ARG A 55 5.73 -1.99 11.32
N LEU A 56 4.43 -2.29 11.28
CA LEU A 56 3.56 -2.35 12.46
C LEU A 56 4.06 -3.38 13.49
N ALA A 57 4.46 -4.56 13.05
CA ALA A 57 5.01 -5.59 13.95
C ALA A 57 6.30 -5.13 14.66
N ARG A 58 7.16 -4.36 13.98
CA ARG A 58 8.37 -3.78 14.61
C ARG A 58 8.03 -2.72 15.63
N GLU A 59 7.03 -1.88 15.36
CA GLU A 59 6.58 -0.84 16.29
C GLU A 59 5.98 -1.43 17.55
N GLU A 60 5.19 -2.49 17.41
CA GLU A 60 4.58 -3.15 18.56
C GLU A 60 5.63 -3.79 19.47
N ARG A 61 6.64 -4.46 18.89
CA ARG A 61 7.78 -4.99 19.66
C ARG A 61 8.54 -3.91 20.42
N LYS A 62 8.71 -2.72 19.81
CA LYS A 62 9.37 -1.57 20.48
C LYS A 62 8.55 -1.03 21.64
N LYS A 63 7.22 -0.96 21.50
CA LYS A 63 6.34 -0.54 22.61
C LYS A 63 6.43 -1.50 23.79
N VAL A 64 6.38 -2.81 23.53
CA VAL A 64 6.52 -3.84 24.58
C VAL A 64 7.88 -3.77 25.28
N ALA A 65 8.96 -3.51 24.55
CA ALA A 65 10.30 -3.41 25.13
C ALA A 65 10.54 -2.11 25.95
N ASN A 66 9.76 -1.06 25.70
CA ASN A 66 9.87 0.25 26.34
C ASN A 66 8.80 0.48 27.42
N SER A 67 7.96 -0.52 27.70
CA SER A 67 6.86 -0.47 28.67
C SER A 67 7.15 -1.36 29.87
#